data_AF-A0A3B0YJW9-F1
#
_entry.id   AF-A0A3B0YJW9-F1
#
_cell.length_a   1.000
_cell.length_b   1.000
_cell.length_c   1.000
_cell.angle_alpha   90.00
_cell.angle_beta   90.00
_cell.angle_gamma   90.00
#
_symmetry.space_group_name_H-M   'P 1'
#
loop_
_entity.id
_entity.type
_entity.pdbx_description
1 polymer ?
#
loop_
_entity_poly.entity_id
_entity_poly.type
_entity_poly.pdbx_seq_one_letter_code
_entity_poly.pdbx_strand_id
1 'polypeptide(L)' 'MAGNGAGKPLLKVTVFSDYICPFCYIGELRLSRLREHFDLRVNWCAIEIHPETSAEGRPIESLG' A
#
# COMPACT_ATOMS: atom_id res chain seq x y z
N MET A 1 -23.40 32.84 -14.13
CA MET A 1 -23.27 32.09 -12.86
C MET A 1 -22.23 31.00 -13.06
N ALA A 2 -20.99 31.25 -12.63
CA ALA A 2 -19.87 30.33 -12.80
C ALA A 2 -19.94 29.19 -11.79
N GLY A 3 -19.84 27.95 -12.27
CA GLY A 3 -19.78 26.75 -11.44
C GLY A 3 -18.83 25.73 -12.06
N ASN A 4 -17.55 26.09 -12.19
CA ASN A 4 -16.52 25.18 -12.69
C ASN A 4 -15.94 24.38 -11.51
N GLY A 5 -16.66 23.36 -11.06
CA GLY A 5 -16.19 22.40 -10.06
C GLY A 5 -15.44 21.26 -10.74
N ALA A 6 -14.19 21.49 -11.16
CA ALA A 6 -13.34 20.40 -11.64
C ALA A 6 -13.04 19.46 -10.46
N GLY A 7 -13.55 18.23 -10.49
CA GLY A 7 -13.24 17.20 -9.50
C GLY A 7 -11.74 16.91 -9.42
N LYS A 8 -11.32 16.22 -8.36
CA LYS A 8 -9.91 15.79 -8.20
C LYS A 8 -9.45 15.00 -9.43
N PRO A 9 -8.21 15.20 -9.93
CA PRO A 9 -7.68 14.40 -11.03
C PRO A 9 -7.66 12.91 -10.67
N LEU A 10 -8.02 12.06 -11.63
CA LEU A 10 -8.00 10.61 -11.50
C LEU A 10 -6.56 10.10 -11.44
N LEU A 11 -6.24 9.28 -10.43
CA LEU A 11 -4.96 8.60 -10.32
C LEU A 11 -5.21 7.10 -10.08
N LYS A 12 -4.70 6.26 -10.99
CA LYS A 12 -4.75 4.79 -10.85
C LYS A 12 -3.41 4.29 -10.32
N VAL A 13 -3.42 3.51 -9.25
CA VAL A 13 -2.21 2.98 -8.60
C VAL A 13 -2.39 1.49 -8.35
N THR A 14 -1.36 0.70 -8.63
CA THR A 14 -1.25 -0.69 -8.16
C THR A 14 -0.33 -0.72 -6.96
N VAL A 15 -0.78 -1.32 -5.86
CA VAL A 15 0.01 -1.48 -4.63
C VAL A 15 0.30 -2.95 -4.42
N PHE A 16 1.58 -3.30 -4.48
CA PHE A 16 2.08 -4.60 -4.04
C PHE A 16 2.40 -4.50 -2.55
N SER A 17 1.79 -5.36 -1.74
CA SER A 17 1.94 -5.32 -0.29
C SER A 17 2.11 -6.70 0.30
N ASP A 18 2.97 -6.79 1.31
CA ASP A 18 3.10 -7.93 2.21
C ASP A 18 2.76 -7.45 3.63
N TYR A 19 2.10 -8.29 4.41
CA TYR A 19 1.68 -8.00 5.78
C TYR A 19 2.85 -7.89 6.77
N ILE A 20 3.99 -8.56 6.49
CA ILE A 20 5.18 -8.49 7.35
C ILE A 20 6.05 -7.26 7.07
N CYS A 21 5.85 -6.58 5.95
CA CYS A 21 6.72 -5.49 5.53
C CYS A 21 6.42 -4.20 6.32
N PRO A 22 7.34 -3.69 7.16
CA PRO A 22 7.11 -2.47 7.92
C PRO A 22 6.93 -1.24 7.01
N PHE A 23 7.57 -1.23 5.84
CA PHE A 23 7.48 -0.13 4.89
C PHE A 23 6.14 -0.09 4.14
N CYS A 24 5.44 -1.23 4.00
CA CYS A 24 4.10 -1.25 3.40
C CYS A 24 3.11 -0.42 4.23
N TYR A 25 3.19 -0.46 5.57
CA TYR A 25 2.38 0.41 6.44
C TYR A 25 2.68 1.90 6.25
N ILE A 26 3.97 2.26 6.10
CA ILE A 26 4.36 3.65 5.80
C ILE A 26 3.83 4.07 4.41
N GLY A 27 3.88 3.16 3.44
CA GLY A 27 3.33 3.35 2.10
C GLY A 27 1.83 3.63 2.13
N GLU A 28 1.07 2.87 2.93
CA GLU A 28 -0.36 3.08 3.13
C GLU A 28 -0.69 4.48 3.65
N LEU A 29 0.07 4.98 4.64
CA LEU A 29 -0.10 6.33 5.17
C LEU A 29 0.10 7.40 4.09
N ARG A 30 1.10 7.21 3.21
CA ARG A 30 1.34 8.12 2.07
C ARG A 30 0.24 8.03 1.02
N LEU A 31 -0.23 6.83 0.73
CA LEU A 31 -1.35 6.59 -0.19
C LEU A 31 -2.63 7.24 0.32
N SER A 32 -2.86 7.23 1.64
CA SER A 32 -3.98 7.93 2.26
C SER A 32 -3.93 9.43 2.03
N ARG A 33 -2.76 10.06 2.21
CA ARG A 33 -2.57 11.50 1.92
C ARG A 33 -2.83 11.85 0.46
N LEU A 34 -2.49 10.95 -0.49
CA LEU A 34 -2.79 11.18 -1.91
C LEU A 34 -4.29 11.30 -2.20
N ARG A 35 -5.17 10.69 -1.38
CA ARG A 35 -6.63 10.83 -1.53
C ARG A 35 -7.11 12.27 -1.29
N GLU A 36 -6.32 13.10 -0.62
CA GLU A 36 -6.63 14.53 -0.44
C GLU A 36 -6.57 15.29 -1.76
N HIS A 37 -5.73 14.86 -2.70
CA HIS A 37 -5.47 15.56 -3.96
C HIS A 37 -6.03 14.86 -5.21
N PHE A 38 -6.25 13.54 -5.15
CA PHE A 38 -6.64 12.73 -6.31
C PHE A 38 -7.94 11.93 -6.06
N ASP A 39 -8.72 11.67 -7.11
CA ASP A 39 -9.65 10.53 -7.14
C ASP A 39 -8.81 9.27 -7.30
N LEU A 40 -8.38 8.71 -6.19
CA LEU A 40 -7.42 7.62 -6.15
C LEU A 40 -8.12 6.27 -6.31
N ARG A 41 -7.79 5.54 -7.38
CA ARG A 41 -8.25 4.17 -7.62
C ARG A 41 -7.10 3.21 -7.40
N VAL A 42 -7.21 2.39 -6.37
CA VAL A 42 -6.14 1.47 -5.97
C VAL A 42 -6.50 0.05 -6.35
N ASN A 43 -5.59 -0.61 -7.07
CA ASN A 43 -5.58 -2.05 -7.26
C ASN A 43 -4.60 -2.68 -6.26
N TRP A 44 -5.10 -3.51 -5.35
CA TRP A 44 -4.28 -4.14 -4.31
C TRP A 44 -3.81 -5.52 -4.76
N CYS A 45 -2.51 -5.79 -4.63
CA CYS A 45 -1.89 -7.07 -4.97
C CYS A 45 -1.09 -7.57 -3.76
N ALA A 46 -1.49 -8.70 -3.20
CA ALA A 46 -0.74 -9.35 -2.13
C ALA A 46 0.51 -10.04 -2.70
N ILE A 47 1.63 -9.93 -2.01
CA ILE A 47 2.88 -10.63 -2.32
C ILE A 47 3.49 -11.22 -1.05
N GLU A 48 4.35 -12.22 -1.22
CA GLU A 48 5.25 -12.73 -0.19
C GLU A 48 6.67 -12.25 -0.50
N ILE A 49 7.25 -11.40 0.36
CA ILE A 49 8.62 -10.88 0.18
C ILE A 49 9.69 -11.84 0.70
N HIS A 50 9.29 -12.84 1.49
CA HIS A 50 10.13 -13.91 2.03
C HIS A 50 9.51 -15.29 1.78
N PRO A 51 9.34 -15.72 0.51
CA PRO A 51 8.69 -17.00 0.17
C PRO A 51 9.46 -18.24 0.66
N GLU A 52 10.72 -18.08 1.04
CA GLU A 52 11.54 -19.11 1.69
C GLU A 52 11.15 -19.39 3.15
N THR A 53 10.39 -18.48 3.77
CA THR A 53 9.96 -18.64 5.16
C THR A 53 8.89 -19.73 5.24
N SER A 54 9.11 -20.72 6.11
CA SER A 54 8.10 -21.76 6.34
C SER A 54 6.81 -21.17 6.90
N ALA A 55 5.68 -21.83 6.64
CA ALA A 55 4.39 -21.42 7.20
C ALA A 55 4.35 -21.46 8.74
N GLU A 56 5.22 -22.27 9.35
CA GLU A 56 5.39 -22.39 10.81
C GLU A 56 6.22 -21.22 11.40
N GLY A 57 6.86 -20.42 10.53
CA GLY A 57 7.79 -19.38 10.93
C GLY A 57 9.07 -19.92 11.54
N ARG A 58 9.80 -19.04 12.23
CA ARG A 58 11.00 -19.39 12.99
C ARG A 58 11.07 -18.58 14.29
N PRO A 59 11.65 -19.12 15.37
CA PRO A 59 11.83 -18.38 16.62
C PRO A 59 12.66 -17.12 16.42
N ILE A 60 12.33 -16.03 17.13
CA ILE A 60 13.07 -14.76 17.03
C ILE A 60 14.52 -14.90 17.48
N GLU A 61 14.77 -15.78 18.45
CA GLU A 61 16.10 -16.11 18.98
C GLU A 61 17.00 -16.74 17.91
N SER A 62 16.41 -17.29 16.84
CA SER A 62 17.16 -17.87 15.73
C SER A 62 17.70 -16.84 14.74
N LEU A 63 17.30 -15.57 14.85
CA LEU A 63 17.62 -14.53 13.85
C LEU A 63 18.99 -13.86 14.03
N GLY A 64 19.76 -14.24 15.07
CA GLY A 64 21.12 -13.76 15.31
C GLY A 64 21.20 -12.56 16.24
#